data_AF-A0A0V0HT70-F1
#
_entry.id   AF-A0A0V0HT70-F1
#
_cell.length_a   1.000
_cell.length_b   1.000
_cell.length_c   1.000
_cell.angle_alpha   90.00
_cell.angle_beta   90.00
_cell.angle_gamma   90.00
#
_symmetry.space_group_name_H-M   'P 1'
#
loop_
_entity.id
_entity.type
_entity.pdbx_description
1 polymer ?
#
loop_
_entity_poly.entity_id
_entity_poly.type
_entity_poly.pdbx_seq_one_letter_code
_entity_poly.pdbx_strand_id
1 'polypeptide(L)'
;MLAENLFTDLDTEDKGKIKRNQIRDALFHMGVEMGIPPLSEFPLLSDILKKHGAEGEDELGQAQFAHLLQPVLQELADVLAENPMVVLQKIKINNGSKLRKILADEKQLSETVEKIMQEEKDGLSTKDVIRHYLEKNGASLGLPPLNDELVILLYDTVLGAIENGNTDAKTSEKDEFLVFLKEILEKFAAQLEVNPTFHDLDN
;
A
#
# COMPACT_ATOMS: atom_id res chain seq x y z
N MET A 1 1.63 -6.99 -23.23
CA MET A 1 3.07 -7.16 -23.54
C MET A 1 3.83 -6.40 -22.45
N LEU A 2 4.74 -7.02 -21.71
CA LEU A 2 5.33 -6.39 -20.51
C LEU A 2 6.03 -5.06 -20.81
N ALA A 3 6.89 -5.03 -21.83
CA ALA A 3 7.62 -3.83 -22.23
C ALA A 3 6.70 -2.71 -22.75
N GLU A 4 5.54 -3.06 -23.31
CA GLU A 4 4.58 -2.05 -23.76
C GLU A 4 3.89 -1.38 -22.57
N ASN A 5 3.44 -2.17 -21.59
CA ASN A 5 2.82 -1.65 -20.37
C ASN A 5 3.80 -0.74 -19.62
N LEU A 6 5.04 -1.20 -19.42
CA LEU A 6 6.10 -0.39 -18.79
C LEU A 6 6.36 0.91 -19.56
N PHE A 7 6.35 0.87 -20.89
CA PHE A 7 6.53 2.08 -21.69
C PHE A 7 5.38 3.07 -21.47
N THR A 8 4.13 2.59 -21.49
CA THR A 8 2.95 3.43 -21.24
C THR A 8 2.97 4.04 -19.85
N ASP A 9 3.38 3.28 -18.83
CA ASP A 9 3.47 3.77 -17.45
C ASP A 9 4.56 4.85 -17.28
N LEU A 10 5.64 4.76 -18.07
CA LEU A 10 6.76 5.72 -18.04
C LEU A 10 6.52 6.96 -18.93
N ASP A 11 5.75 6.83 -20.02
CA ASP A 11 5.37 7.93 -20.91
C ASP A 11 4.17 8.72 -20.36
N THR A 12 4.35 9.28 -19.16
CA THR A 12 3.29 10.01 -18.43
C THR A 12 2.74 11.24 -19.16
N GLU A 13 3.50 11.77 -20.13
CA GLU A 13 3.11 12.92 -20.95
C GLU A 13 2.53 12.50 -22.33
N ASP A 14 2.38 11.20 -22.59
CA ASP A 14 1.86 10.62 -23.84
C ASP A 14 2.54 11.20 -25.10
N LYS A 15 3.87 11.31 -25.04
CA LYS A 15 4.70 11.85 -26.14
C LYS A 15 4.99 10.81 -27.22
N GLY A 16 4.70 9.54 -26.94
CA GLY A 16 5.12 8.38 -27.73
C GLY A 16 6.61 8.10 -27.64
N LYS A 17 7.31 8.71 -26.67
CA LYS A 17 8.77 8.66 -26.54
C LYS A 17 9.21 8.87 -25.09
N ILE A 18 10.19 8.08 -24.67
CA ILE A 18 10.81 8.20 -23.35
C ILE A 18 12.33 8.24 -23.46
N LYS A 19 13.01 8.84 -22.49
CA LYS A 19 14.47 8.88 -22.47
C LYS A 19 15.04 7.49 -22.26
N ARG A 20 16.21 7.23 -22.83
CA ARG A 20 16.87 5.93 -22.70
C ARG A 20 17.20 5.54 -21.25
N ASN A 21 17.55 6.52 -20.41
CA ASN A 21 17.77 6.31 -18.97
C ASN A 21 16.53 5.77 -18.20
N GLN A 22 15.32 5.85 -18.78
CA GLN A 22 14.10 5.28 -18.21
C GLN A 22 14.09 3.76 -18.17
N ILE A 23 15.08 3.07 -18.80
CA ILE A 23 15.28 1.64 -18.58
C ILE A 23 15.51 1.34 -17.09
N ARG A 24 16.21 2.21 -16.36
CA ARG A 24 16.40 2.05 -14.91
C ARG A 24 15.07 2.12 -14.16
N ASP A 25 14.23 3.09 -14.53
CA ASP A 25 12.92 3.28 -13.93
C ASP A 25 11.97 2.12 -14.28
N ALA A 26 12.07 1.56 -15.50
CA ALA A 26 11.37 0.35 -15.88
C ALA A 26 11.74 -0.86 -14.99
N LEU A 27 13.03 -1.04 -14.70
CA LEU A 27 13.49 -2.09 -13.78
C LEU A 27 13.01 -1.84 -12.35
N PHE A 28 12.95 -0.58 -11.92
CA PHE A 28 12.35 -0.20 -10.64
C PHE A 28 10.86 -0.56 -10.58
N HIS A 29 10.09 -0.24 -11.63
CA HIS A 29 8.67 -0.58 -11.74
C HIS A 29 8.41 -2.09 -11.75
N MET A 30 9.31 -2.87 -12.36
CA MET A 30 9.21 -4.34 -12.32
C MET A 30 9.41 -4.90 -10.92
N GLY A 31 10.39 -4.37 -10.17
CA GLY A 31 10.61 -4.68 -8.76
C GLY A 31 10.91 -6.16 -8.44
N VAL A 32 10.93 -6.45 -7.13
CA VAL A 32 11.26 -7.79 -6.58
C VAL A 32 10.24 -8.84 -7.00
N GLU A 33 8.98 -8.46 -7.17
CA GLU A 33 7.90 -9.35 -7.61
C GLU A 33 8.18 -9.97 -8.98
N MET A 34 8.89 -9.25 -9.85
CA MET A 34 9.28 -9.71 -11.18
C MET A 34 10.72 -10.25 -11.22
N GLY A 35 11.35 -10.46 -10.06
CA GLY A 35 12.71 -10.98 -9.94
C GLY A 35 13.81 -9.94 -10.13
N ILE A 36 13.48 -8.64 -10.12
CA ILE A 36 14.48 -7.57 -10.14
C ILE A 36 14.90 -7.27 -8.69
N PRO A 37 16.18 -7.43 -8.32
CA PRO A 37 16.62 -7.13 -6.95
C PRO A 37 16.48 -5.63 -6.64
N PRO A 38 16.40 -5.25 -5.36
CA PRO A 38 16.44 -3.84 -4.97
C PRO A 38 17.68 -3.15 -5.57
N LEU A 39 17.47 -2.09 -6.35
CA LEU A 39 18.55 -1.46 -7.14
C LEU A 39 19.68 -0.89 -6.26
N SER A 40 19.39 -0.57 -4.99
CA SER A 40 20.35 -0.14 -3.97
C SER A 40 21.29 -1.26 -3.52
N GLU A 41 20.81 -2.50 -3.52
CA GLU A 41 21.56 -3.70 -3.10
C GLU A 41 22.23 -4.42 -4.27
N PHE A 42 21.98 -3.95 -5.50
CA PHE A 42 22.52 -4.53 -6.72
C PHE A 42 23.40 -3.55 -7.51
N PRO A 43 24.63 -3.26 -7.06
CA PRO A 43 25.50 -2.26 -7.68
C PRO A 43 25.90 -2.60 -9.11
N LEU A 44 25.95 -3.90 -9.46
CA LEU A 44 26.28 -4.41 -10.79
C LEU A 44 25.30 -3.93 -11.87
N LEU A 45 24.10 -3.49 -11.47
CA LEU A 45 23.12 -2.95 -12.41
C LEU A 45 23.68 -1.79 -13.24
N SER A 46 24.45 -0.89 -12.62
CA SER A 46 25.01 0.27 -13.30
C SER A 46 25.94 -0.16 -14.44
N ASP A 47 26.72 -1.22 -14.23
CA ASP A 47 27.62 -1.76 -15.24
C ASP A 47 26.84 -2.41 -16.39
N ILE A 48 25.77 -3.16 -16.09
CA ILE A 48 24.88 -3.76 -17.10
C ILE A 48 24.21 -2.68 -17.94
N LEU A 49 23.62 -1.66 -17.30
CA LEU A 49 22.97 -0.54 -17.99
C LEU A 49 23.96 0.18 -18.90
N LYS A 50 25.17 0.46 -18.41
CA LYS A 50 26.21 1.13 -19.17
C LYS A 50 26.70 0.30 -20.36
N LYS A 51 26.86 -1.01 -20.18
CA LYS A 51 27.27 -1.95 -21.23
C LYS A 51 26.26 -1.99 -22.39
N HIS A 52 24.97 -1.95 -22.09
CA HIS A 52 23.92 -1.88 -23.10
C HIS A 52 23.60 -0.45 -23.57
N GLY A 53 24.31 0.56 -23.05
CA GLY A 53 24.13 1.95 -23.43
C GLY A 53 22.81 2.54 -22.94
N ALA A 54 22.22 2.00 -21.88
CA ALA A 54 20.93 2.38 -21.30
C ALA A 54 20.97 3.65 -20.42
N GLU A 55 22.11 4.35 -20.34
CA GLU A 55 22.28 5.58 -19.54
C GLU A 55 22.10 6.89 -20.35
N GLY A 56 21.68 6.79 -21.61
CA GLY A 56 21.57 7.95 -22.51
C GLY A 56 20.35 8.85 -22.25
N GLU A 57 20.42 10.09 -22.73
CA GLU A 57 19.30 11.04 -22.76
C GLU A 57 18.51 10.98 -24.08
N ASP A 58 18.94 10.15 -25.03
CA ASP A 58 18.27 9.98 -26.32
C ASP A 58 16.84 9.45 -26.13
N GLU A 59 15.90 10.00 -26.89
CA GLU A 59 14.52 9.53 -26.88
C GLU A 59 14.37 8.21 -27.65
N LEU A 60 13.65 7.27 -27.06
CA LEU A 60 13.29 5.99 -27.63
C LEU A 60 11.77 5.92 -27.80
N GLY A 61 11.33 5.46 -28.98
CA GLY A 61 9.95 5.00 -29.15
C GLY A 61 9.75 3.62 -28.52
N GLN A 62 8.49 3.21 -28.37
CA GLN A 62 8.09 1.96 -27.70
C GLN A 62 8.84 0.71 -28.19
N ALA A 63 8.96 0.51 -29.51
CA ALA A 63 9.67 -0.64 -30.08
C ALA A 63 11.17 -0.61 -29.78
N GLN A 64 11.78 0.58 -29.77
CA GLN A 64 13.21 0.75 -29.47
C GLN A 64 13.48 0.52 -27.99
N PHE A 65 12.58 0.98 -27.11
CA PHE A 65 12.62 0.71 -25.69
C PHE A 65 12.57 -0.80 -25.42
N ALA A 66 11.61 -1.53 -25.99
CA ALA A 66 11.51 -2.98 -25.83
C ALA A 66 12.77 -3.71 -26.32
N HIS A 67 13.32 -3.29 -27.46
CA HIS A 67 14.55 -3.85 -28.01
C HIS A 67 15.78 -3.61 -27.11
N LEU A 68 15.82 -2.49 -26.40
CA LEU A 68 16.90 -2.18 -25.45
C LEU A 68 16.71 -2.86 -24.09
N LEU A 69 15.47 -2.96 -23.60
CA LEU A 69 15.15 -3.58 -22.33
C LEU A 69 15.48 -5.08 -22.32
N GLN A 70 15.22 -5.77 -23.44
CA GLN A 70 15.43 -7.22 -23.56
C GLN A 70 16.87 -7.69 -23.24
N PRO A 71 17.93 -7.16 -23.88
CA PRO A 71 19.29 -7.59 -23.58
C PRO A 71 19.74 -7.22 -22.15
N VAL A 72 19.27 -6.09 -21.61
CA VAL A 72 19.53 -5.71 -20.21
C VAL A 72 18.92 -6.73 -19.24
N LEU A 73 17.68 -7.15 -19.47
CA LEU A 73 17.02 -8.16 -18.65
C LEU A 73 17.69 -9.53 -18.78
N GLN A 74 18.17 -9.89 -19.98
CA GLN A 74 18.87 -11.14 -20.20
C GLN A 74 20.19 -11.18 -19.41
N GLU A 75 21.01 -10.13 -19.50
CA GLU A 75 22.27 -10.08 -18.75
C GLU A 75 22.03 -10.00 -17.24
N LEU A 76 21.00 -9.27 -16.80
CA LEU A 76 20.59 -9.28 -15.40
C LEU A 76 20.23 -10.69 -14.92
N ALA A 77 19.45 -11.43 -15.70
CA ALA A 77 19.09 -12.81 -15.38
C ALA A 77 20.32 -13.73 -15.35
N ASP A 78 21.24 -13.59 -16.29
CA ASP A 78 22.48 -14.38 -16.33
C ASP A 78 23.36 -14.10 -15.11
N VAL A 79 23.55 -12.82 -14.74
CA VAL A 79 24.31 -12.43 -13.54
C VAL A 79 23.69 -12.97 -12.27
N LEU A 80 22.37 -12.93 -12.15
CA LEU A 80 21.65 -13.47 -10.99
C LEU A 80 21.63 -15.01 -10.96
N ALA A 81 21.70 -15.67 -12.11
CA ALA A 81 21.84 -17.11 -12.20
C ALA A 81 23.23 -17.58 -11.75
N GLU A 82 24.28 -16.83 -12.12
CA GLU A 82 25.65 -17.09 -11.68
C GLU A 82 25.86 -16.75 -10.19
N ASN A 83 25.28 -15.63 -9.73
CA ASN A 83 25.40 -15.14 -8.36
C ASN A 83 24.00 -14.90 -7.77
N PRO A 84 23.35 -15.94 -7.24
CA PRO A 84 22.02 -15.82 -6.65
C PRO A 84 22.01 -14.82 -5.49
N MET A 85 21.01 -13.93 -5.49
CA MET A 85 20.77 -12.99 -4.41
C MET A 85 19.56 -13.40 -3.58
N VAL A 86 19.66 -13.25 -2.26
CA VAL A 86 18.54 -13.45 -1.34
C VAL A 86 18.07 -12.08 -0.86
N VAL A 87 16.83 -11.74 -1.18
CA VAL A 87 16.19 -10.50 -0.74
C VAL A 87 15.27 -10.82 0.43
N LEU A 88 15.49 -10.18 1.58
CA LEU A 88 14.64 -10.31 2.76
C LEU A 88 13.64 -9.16 2.81
N GLN A 89 12.40 -9.43 2.45
CA GLN A 89 11.32 -8.44 2.47
C GLN A 89 10.59 -8.47 3.82
N LYS A 90 10.52 -7.32 4.50
CA LYS A 90 9.74 -7.21 5.74
C LYS A 90 8.31 -6.81 5.41
N ILE A 91 7.43 -7.79 5.30
CA ILE A 91 6.01 -7.56 5.10
C ILE A 91 5.28 -7.39 6.44
N LYS A 92 4.46 -6.35 6.53
CA LYS A 92 3.44 -6.21 7.57
C LYS A 92 2.12 -6.76 7.04
N ILE A 93 1.53 -7.67 7.82
CA ILE A 93 0.28 -8.32 7.48
C ILE A 93 -0.83 -7.76 8.38
N ASN A 94 -1.85 -7.18 7.77
CA ASN A 94 -3.05 -6.69 8.43
C ASN A 94 -4.20 -7.68 8.18
N ASN A 95 -4.38 -8.63 9.09
CA ASN A 95 -5.39 -9.70 8.99
C ASN A 95 -6.54 -9.57 10.01
N GLY A 96 -6.71 -8.39 10.62
CA GLY A 96 -7.73 -8.15 11.65
C GLY A 96 -7.47 -8.81 13.02
N SER A 97 -6.41 -9.61 13.20
CA SER A 97 -6.14 -10.30 14.48
C SER A 97 -5.92 -9.33 15.65
N LYS A 98 -5.26 -8.19 15.40
CA LYS A 98 -5.06 -7.15 16.41
C LYS A 98 -6.37 -6.44 16.78
N LEU A 99 -7.24 -6.21 15.80
CA LEU A 99 -8.58 -5.67 16.03
C LEU A 99 -9.40 -6.60 16.94
N ARG A 100 -9.35 -7.92 16.70
CA ARG A 100 -10.03 -8.90 17.56
C ARG A 100 -9.51 -8.90 19.00
N LYS A 101 -8.21 -8.70 19.19
CA LYS A 101 -7.64 -8.55 20.54
C LYS A 101 -8.17 -7.31 21.24
N ILE A 102 -8.29 -6.18 20.54
CA ILE A 102 -8.87 -4.94 21.08
C ILE A 102 -10.36 -5.12 21.38
N LEU A 103 -11.12 -5.77 20.48
CA LEU A 103 -12.53 -6.08 20.68
C LEU A 103 -12.80 -7.02 21.86
N ALA A 104 -11.87 -7.92 22.17
CA ALA A 104 -11.94 -8.81 23.31
C ALA A 104 -11.50 -8.17 24.64
N ASP A 105 -10.83 -7.01 24.59
CA ASP A 105 -10.35 -6.27 25.76
C ASP A 105 -11.17 -4.99 25.95
N GLU A 106 -12.20 -5.07 26.80
CA GLU A 106 -13.10 -3.95 27.09
C GLU A 106 -12.36 -2.71 27.61
N LYS A 107 -11.22 -2.88 28.29
CA LYS A 107 -10.42 -1.76 28.80
C LYS A 107 -9.72 -1.05 27.65
N GLN A 108 -9.07 -1.79 26.75
CA GLN A 108 -8.44 -1.23 25.54
C GLN A 108 -9.47 -0.52 24.66
N LEU A 109 -10.66 -1.10 24.50
CA LEU A 109 -11.74 -0.51 23.72
C LEU A 109 -12.23 0.81 24.35
N SER A 110 -12.49 0.83 25.66
CA SER A 110 -12.91 2.04 26.37
C SER A 110 -11.84 3.13 26.35
N GLU A 111 -10.55 2.79 26.53
CA GLU A 111 -9.45 3.75 26.41
C GLU A 111 -9.35 4.34 25.00
N THR A 112 -9.65 3.54 23.97
CA THR A 112 -9.67 4.00 22.58
C THR A 112 -10.83 4.98 22.34
N VAL A 113 -12.01 4.69 22.87
CA VAL A 113 -13.17 5.61 22.84
C VAL A 113 -12.82 6.94 23.51
N GLU A 114 -12.19 6.91 24.69
CA GLU A 114 -11.78 8.13 25.38
C GLU A 114 -10.80 8.98 24.56
N LYS A 115 -9.86 8.34 23.86
CA LYS A 115 -8.93 9.04 22.95
C LYS A 115 -9.65 9.64 21.74
N ILE A 116 -10.62 8.94 21.16
CA ILE A 116 -11.43 9.46 20.05
C ILE A 116 -12.24 10.67 20.52
N MET A 117 -12.86 10.61 21.70
CA MET A 117 -13.65 11.71 22.26
C MET A 117 -12.82 12.95 22.62
N GLN A 118 -11.50 12.80 22.78
CA GLN A 118 -10.55 13.90 23.00
C GLN A 118 -10.12 14.59 21.70
N GLU A 119 -10.38 14.01 20.52
CA GLU A 119 -10.14 14.68 19.24
C GLU A 119 -11.15 15.83 19.06
N GLU A 120 -10.76 16.87 18.32
CA GLU A 120 -11.60 18.05 18.10
C GLU A 120 -12.87 17.69 17.35
N LYS A 121 -14.03 17.98 17.96
CA LYS A 121 -15.34 17.82 17.34
C LYS A 121 -15.72 19.11 16.62
N ASP A 122 -15.16 19.31 15.42
CA ASP A 122 -15.46 20.46 14.54
C ASP A 122 -16.86 20.38 13.89
N GLY A 123 -17.90 20.08 14.69
CA GLY A 123 -19.27 19.85 14.20
C GLY A 123 -19.43 18.56 13.37
N LEU A 124 -18.40 17.70 13.37
CA LEU A 124 -18.38 16.40 12.69
C LEU A 124 -19.33 15.40 13.37
N SER A 125 -19.91 14.49 12.58
CA SER A 125 -20.69 13.39 13.14
C SER A 125 -19.78 12.41 13.91
N THR A 126 -20.34 11.64 14.86
CA THR A 126 -19.61 10.59 15.60
C THR A 126 -18.81 9.67 14.66
N LYS A 127 -19.40 9.32 13.52
CA LYS A 127 -18.80 8.47 12.50
C LYS A 127 -17.59 9.14 11.83
N ASP A 128 -17.68 10.43 11.52
CA ASP A 128 -16.58 11.19 10.91
C ASP A 128 -15.42 11.40 11.88
N VAL A 129 -15.72 11.63 13.16
CA VAL A 129 -14.70 11.71 14.22
C VAL A 129 -13.98 10.36 14.37
N ILE A 130 -14.73 9.24 14.39
CA ILE A 130 -14.13 7.90 14.42
C ILE A 130 -13.30 7.65 13.16
N ARG A 131 -13.82 7.97 11.97
CA ARG A 131 -13.08 7.85 10.70
C ARG A 131 -11.75 8.60 10.81
N HIS A 132 -11.77 9.89 11.13
CA HIS A 132 -10.57 10.70 11.24
C HIS A 132 -9.53 10.11 12.21
N TYR A 133 -9.99 9.62 13.36
CA TYR A 133 -9.11 8.95 14.31
C TYR A 133 -8.50 7.65 13.75
N LEU A 134 -9.28 6.82 13.05
CA LEU A 134 -8.82 5.58 12.44
C LEU A 134 -7.86 5.82 11.26
N GLU A 135 -8.02 6.91 10.53
CA GLU A 135 -7.10 7.29 9.45
C GLU A 135 -5.73 7.69 10.03
N LYS A 136 -5.74 8.47 11.12
CA LYS A 136 -4.53 8.97 11.80
C LYS A 136 -3.84 7.90 12.66
N ASN A 137 -4.60 7.07 13.36
CA ASN A 137 -4.09 6.14 14.39
C ASN A 137 -4.32 4.66 14.04
N GLY A 138 -4.92 4.34 12.89
CA GLY A 138 -5.33 2.98 12.52
C GLY A 138 -4.19 1.97 12.49
N ALA A 139 -2.99 2.39 12.10
CA ALA A 139 -1.81 1.53 12.09
C ALA A 139 -1.48 0.94 13.47
N SER A 140 -1.77 1.71 14.54
CA SER A 140 -1.60 1.27 15.93
C SER A 140 -2.66 0.25 16.35
N LEU A 141 -3.87 0.33 15.80
CA LEU A 141 -4.98 -0.60 16.02
C LEU A 141 -4.86 -1.87 15.15
N GLY A 142 -3.98 -1.86 14.16
CA GLY A 142 -3.79 -2.97 13.22
C GLY A 142 -4.64 -2.84 11.95
N LEU A 143 -5.12 -1.63 11.65
CA LEU A 143 -5.67 -1.29 10.34
C LEU A 143 -4.55 -1.02 9.33
N PRO A 144 -4.80 -1.29 8.05
CA PRO A 144 -3.90 -0.91 6.97
C PRO A 144 -3.84 0.62 6.78
N PRO A 145 -2.68 1.19 6.40
CA PRO A 145 -2.57 2.60 6.07
C PRO A 145 -3.29 2.92 4.74
N LEU A 146 -3.85 4.12 4.62
CA LEU A 146 -4.58 4.61 3.43
C LEU A 146 -3.62 4.99 2.28
N ASN A 147 -2.86 4.01 1.80
CA ASN A 147 -1.84 4.22 0.77
C ASN A 147 -2.22 3.57 -0.57
N ASP A 148 -3.29 2.77 -0.58
CA ASP A 148 -3.74 1.95 -1.70
C ASP A 148 -5.25 2.17 -1.91
N GLU A 149 -5.69 2.27 -3.16
CA GLU A 149 -7.10 2.40 -3.54
C GLU A 149 -7.97 1.28 -2.98
N LEU A 150 -7.45 0.05 -2.89
CA LEU A 150 -8.15 -1.09 -2.31
C LEU A 150 -8.38 -0.89 -0.80
N VAL A 151 -7.42 -0.28 -0.11
CA VAL A 151 -7.55 0.04 1.31
C VAL A 151 -8.53 1.19 1.53
N ILE A 152 -8.50 2.21 0.66
CA ILE A 152 -9.49 3.30 0.69
C ILE A 152 -10.91 2.73 0.52
N LEU A 153 -11.10 1.84 -0.47
CA LEU A 153 -12.39 1.18 -0.70
C LEU A 153 -12.84 0.32 0.49
N LEU A 154 -11.91 -0.36 1.17
CA LEU A 154 -12.20 -1.10 2.40
C LEU A 154 -12.75 -0.17 3.49
N TYR A 155 -12.09 0.96 3.72
CA TYR A 155 -12.53 1.96 4.70
C TYR A 155 -13.93 2.48 4.37
N ASP A 156 -14.18 2.85 3.11
CA ASP A 156 -15.47 3.37 2.67
C ASP A 156 -16.58 2.31 2.72
N THR A 157 -16.27 1.06 2.41
CA THR A 157 -17.22 -0.06 2.52
C THR A 157 -17.60 -0.32 3.96
N VAL A 158 -16.61 -0.41 4.86
CA VAL A 158 -16.86 -0.70 6.28
C VAL A 158 -17.62 0.44 6.94
N LEU A 159 -17.19 1.68 6.73
CA LEU A 159 -17.85 2.85 7.31
C LEU A 159 -19.22 3.05 6.65
N GLY A 160 -19.34 2.95 5.34
CA GLY A 160 -20.61 3.08 4.61
C GLY A 160 -21.69 2.10 5.06
N ALA A 161 -21.31 0.86 5.42
CA ALA A 161 -22.22 -0.18 5.88
C ALA A 161 -22.79 0.02 7.30
N ILE A 162 -22.33 1.04 8.03
CA ILE A 162 -22.79 1.33 9.38
C ILE A 162 -23.77 2.50 9.30
N GLU A 163 -25.04 2.16 9.50
CA GLU A 163 -26.11 3.15 9.64
C GLU A 163 -25.89 3.93 10.93
N ASN A 164 -26.18 5.24 10.91
CA ASN A 164 -26.26 6.00 12.15
C ASN A 164 -27.38 5.38 12.98
N GLY A 165 -27.03 4.55 13.96
CA GLY A 165 -27.99 3.90 14.83
C GLY A 165 -28.99 4.91 15.37
N ASN A 166 -30.28 4.57 15.32
CA ASN A 166 -31.29 5.23 16.14
C ASN A 166 -30.96 4.92 17.61
N THR A 167 -30.07 5.71 18.21
CA THR A 167 -29.79 5.62 19.64
C THR A 167 -30.99 6.17 20.40
N ASP A 168 -31.61 5.34 21.23
CA ASP A 168 -32.63 5.78 22.18
C ASP A 168 -32.06 6.93 23.03
N ALA A 169 -32.87 7.97 23.28
CA ALA A 169 -32.51 9.24 23.92
C ALA A 169 -31.97 9.15 25.37
N LYS A 170 -31.63 7.95 25.86
CA LYS A 170 -31.09 7.65 27.20
C LYS A 170 -29.66 7.12 27.19
N THR A 171 -29.06 6.90 26.02
CA THR A 171 -27.70 6.32 25.91
C THR A 171 -26.67 7.43 26.09
N SER A 172 -25.63 7.22 26.90
CA SER A 172 -24.56 8.21 27.04
C SER A 172 -23.82 8.36 25.71
N GLU A 173 -23.33 9.56 25.40
CA GLU A 173 -22.50 9.81 24.21
C GLU A 173 -21.30 8.84 24.16
N LYS A 174 -20.71 8.50 25.31
CA LYS A 174 -19.63 7.51 25.38
C LYS A 174 -20.06 6.11 24.96
N ASP A 175 -21.25 5.69 25.37
CA ASP A 175 -21.80 4.37 25.05
C ASP A 175 -22.14 4.28 23.56
N GLU A 176 -22.61 5.39 22.97
CA GLU A 176 -22.84 5.52 21.54
C GLU A 176 -21.54 5.37 20.75
N PHE A 177 -20.48 6.11 21.11
CA PHE A 177 -19.15 5.95 20.50
C PHE A 177 -18.62 4.51 20.64
N LEU A 178 -18.85 3.86 21.78
CA LEU A 178 -18.40 2.50 22.02
C LEU A 178 -19.12 1.51 21.09
N VAL A 179 -20.45 1.61 20.96
CA VAL A 179 -21.23 0.75 20.06
C VAL A 179 -20.78 0.93 18.61
N PHE A 180 -20.65 2.18 18.15
CA PHE A 180 -20.20 2.47 16.79
C PHE A 180 -18.77 1.97 16.54
N LEU A 181 -17.83 2.28 17.42
CA LEU A 181 -16.46 1.83 17.28
C LEU A 181 -16.38 0.30 17.24
N LYS A 182 -17.13 -0.38 18.11
CA LYS A 182 -17.17 -1.84 18.15
C LYS A 182 -17.65 -2.41 16.82
N GLU A 183 -18.76 -1.92 16.27
CA GLU A 183 -19.30 -2.39 15.00
C GLU A 183 -18.33 -2.12 13.83
N ILE A 184 -17.69 -0.94 13.82
CA ILE A 184 -16.65 -0.57 12.85
C ILE A 184 -15.50 -1.58 12.90
N LEU A 185 -14.92 -1.80 14.07
CA LEU A 185 -13.77 -2.68 14.23
C LEU A 185 -14.13 -4.16 13.94
N GLU A 186 -15.35 -4.61 14.27
CA GLU A 186 -15.83 -5.95 13.95
C GLU A 186 -15.92 -6.16 12.42
N LYS A 187 -16.51 -5.20 11.69
CA LYS A 187 -16.58 -5.26 10.22
C LYS A 187 -15.19 -5.22 9.59
N PHE A 188 -14.28 -4.36 10.07
CA PHE A 188 -12.89 -4.36 9.59
C PHE A 188 -12.21 -5.71 9.87
N ALA A 189 -12.38 -6.28 11.06
CA ALA A 189 -11.79 -7.56 11.41
C ALA A 189 -12.32 -8.71 10.53
N ALA A 190 -13.60 -8.69 10.17
CA ALA A 190 -14.19 -9.67 9.27
C ALA A 190 -13.68 -9.52 7.82
N GLN A 191 -13.63 -8.29 7.29
CA GLN A 191 -13.13 -8.03 5.94
C GLN A 191 -11.65 -8.37 5.79
N LEU A 192 -10.82 -7.99 6.77
CA LEU A 192 -9.38 -8.29 6.79
C LEU A 192 -9.06 -9.77 7.05
N GLU A 193 -9.99 -10.53 7.62
CA GLU A 193 -9.84 -11.99 7.73
C GLU A 193 -10.03 -12.67 6.38
N VAL A 194 -11.03 -12.23 5.60
CA VAL A 194 -11.29 -12.77 4.25
C VAL A 194 -10.23 -12.29 3.26
N ASN A 195 -9.90 -11.01 3.31
CA ASN A 195 -8.95 -10.34 2.41
C ASN A 195 -7.90 -9.58 3.24
N PRO A 196 -6.86 -10.27 3.75
CA PRO A 196 -5.78 -9.61 4.45
C PRO A 196 -5.00 -8.69 3.51
N THR A 197 -4.55 -7.55 4.02
CA THR A 197 -3.68 -6.64 3.25
C THR A 197 -2.22 -6.83 3.67
N PHE A 198 -1.33 -6.65 2.70
CA PHE A 198 0.10 -6.80 2.83
C PHE A 198 0.74 -5.46 2.51
N HIS A 199 1.63 -5.00 3.37
CA HIS A 199 2.37 -3.77 3.17
C HIS A 199 3.85 -4.01 3.40
N ASP A 200 4.67 -3.63 2.45
CA ASP A 200 6.11 -3.58 2.65
C ASP A 200 6.47 -2.50 3.67
N LEU A 201 7.37 -2.84 4.58
CA LEU A 201 7.88 -1.91 5.59
C LEU A 201 9.09 -1.11 5.11
N ASP A 202 9.63 -1.44 3.93
CA ASP A 202 10.91 -0.92 3.42
C ASP A 202 10.75 0.10 2.27
N ASN A 203 9.53 0.54 1.94
CA ASN A 203 9.24 1.62 0.97
C ASN A 203 8.53 2.81 1.62
#